data_AF-A0A6P5L1Z1-F1
#
_entry.id   AF-A0A6P5L1Z1-F1
#
_cell.length_a   1.000
_cell.length_b   1.000
_cell.length_c   1.000
_cell.angle_alpha   90.00
_cell.angle_beta   90.00
_cell.angle_gamma   90.00
#
_symmetry.space_group_name_H-M   'P 1'
#
loop_
_entity.id
_entity.type
_entity.pdbx_description
1 polymer ?
#
loop_
_entity_poly.entity_id
_entity_poly.type
_entity_poly.pdbx_seq_one_letter_code
_entity_poly.pdbx_strand_id
1 'polypeptide(L)'
;MAFRRRTKSYPLFSQEFVIHNHADIGFCLVLCVLIGLMFEVTAKTAFLFILPQYNISMPSSESETVQYHYGLKDLVTILFYIFITIILHAVVQEYILDKISRRLHLSKVKHSKFNESGQLVAFHLSSLVWCLYVVVTEGYLTNPRSLWENYPHVYLPFQVKFFYLCQLAYWLHALPELYFQKVRKEEIPRQLQYICLYLVHIAGAYLLNLTRLGLILLLLQYVAEFLFHMARLFYFADENNEKLFNAWAVVFVVTRLFTLTLAVLAIGFGLARMENQTFEPEKGNFNTLLFRLCVLLLVCASQAWMMWRFIHSQLRRWREYWNEQSAKKRVMVAPRLPAKLIKRESGYHENGVLKAENGMSPRTKKLKAP
;
A
#
# COMPACT_ATOMS: atom_id res chain seq x y z
N MET A 1 -21.24 39.07 -2.13
CA MET A 1 -22.19 38.02 -1.70
C MET A 1 -21.45 36.70 -1.60
N ALA A 2 -21.21 36.21 -0.38
CA ALA A 2 -20.54 34.93 -0.16
C ALA A 2 -21.49 33.78 -0.58
N PHE A 3 -21.06 32.99 -1.56
CA PHE A 3 -21.74 31.75 -1.93
C PHE A 3 -21.62 30.77 -0.74
N ARG A 4 -22.59 30.79 0.17
CA ARG A 4 -22.74 29.78 1.22
C ARG A 4 -23.02 28.46 0.50
N ARG A 5 -21.97 27.65 0.28
CA ARG A 5 -22.13 26.27 -0.20
C ARG A 5 -23.13 25.58 0.73
N ARG A 6 -24.34 25.32 0.23
CA ARG A 6 -25.31 24.45 0.90
C ARG A 6 -24.59 23.13 1.18
N THR A 7 -24.42 22.78 2.45
CA THR A 7 -24.03 21.43 2.84
C THR A 7 -25.05 20.48 2.20
N LYS A 8 -24.58 19.60 1.32
CA LYS A 8 -25.45 18.60 0.69
C LYS A 8 -25.95 17.68 1.79
N SER A 9 -27.22 17.80 2.15
CA SER A 9 -27.87 16.84 3.04
C SER A 9 -28.17 15.59 2.24
N TYR A 10 -27.46 14.50 2.52
CA TYR A 10 -27.74 13.20 1.93
C TYR A 10 -28.90 12.53 2.69
N PRO A 11 -29.84 11.85 2.02
CA PRO A 11 -30.86 11.06 2.71
C PRO A 11 -30.21 10.03 3.64
N LEU A 12 -30.77 9.87 4.84
CA LEU A 12 -30.34 8.84 5.80
C LEU A 12 -30.41 7.47 5.11
N PHE A 13 -29.38 6.65 5.30
CA PHE A 13 -29.18 5.32 4.66
C PHE A 13 -28.96 5.32 3.14
N SER A 14 -28.81 6.48 2.49
CA SER A 14 -28.34 6.48 1.10
C SER A 14 -26.88 6.01 1.01
N GLN A 15 -26.51 5.41 -0.12
CA GLN A 15 -25.12 5.03 -0.41
C GLN A 15 -24.16 6.20 -0.21
N GLU A 16 -24.55 7.40 -0.63
CA GLU A 16 -23.73 8.61 -0.46
C GLU A 16 -23.59 9.02 1.01
N PHE A 17 -24.63 8.81 1.84
CA PHE A 17 -24.55 9.06 3.28
C PHE A 17 -23.55 8.13 3.97
N VAL A 18 -23.58 6.82 3.65
CA VAL A 18 -22.65 5.85 4.23
C VAL A 18 -21.21 6.16 3.81
N ILE A 19 -20.98 6.45 2.53
CA ILE A 19 -19.65 6.80 2.02
C ILE A 19 -19.14 8.09 2.66
N HIS A 20 -19.99 9.10 2.86
CA HIS A 20 -19.56 10.36 3.46
C HIS A 20 -19.23 10.24 4.95
N ASN A 21 -20.01 9.46 5.70
CA ASN A 21 -19.91 9.38 7.17
C ASN A 21 -19.31 8.05 7.67
N HIS A 22 -18.59 7.30 6.82
CA HIS A 22 -18.07 5.97 7.15
C HIS A 22 -17.17 5.98 8.40
N ALA A 23 -16.35 7.01 8.57
CA ALA A 23 -15.49 7.17 9.74
C ALA A 23 -16.30 7.41 11.02
N ASP A 24 -17.34 8.26 10.97
CA ASP A 24 -18.22 8.52 12.11
C ASP A 24 -19.05 7.29 12.49
N ILE A 25 -19.52 6.53 11.50
CA ILE A 25 -20.22 5.25 11.73
C ILE A 25 -19.28 4.26 12.43
N GLY A 26 -18.05 4.11 11.92
CA GLY A 26 -17.02 3.29 12.54
C GLY A 26 -16.72 3.74 13.97
N PHE A 27 -16.60 5.04 14.20
CA PHE A 27 -16.36 5.62 15.52
C PHE A 27 -17.51 5.33 16.50
N CYS A 28 -18.77 5.47 16.07
CA CYS A 28 -19.92 5.09 16.89
C CYS A 28 -19.88 3.61 17.28
N LEU A 29 -19.53 2.71 16.36
CA LEU A 29 -19.41 1.27 16.65
C LEU A 29 -18.30 0.97 17.66
N VAL A 30 -17.14 1.61 17.51
CA VAL A 30 -16.04 1.49 18.47
C VAL A 30 -16.45 2.03 19.83
N LEU A 31 -17.11 3.20 19.88
CA LEU A 31 -17.59 3.80 21.11
C LEU A 31 -18.59 2.90 21.84
N CYS A 32 -19.51 2.25 21.13
CA CYS A 32 -20.43 1.27 21.72
C CYS A 32 -19.68 0.12 22.42
N VAL A 33 -18.62 -0.41 21.80
CA VAL A 33 -17.78 -1.46 22.42
C VAL A 33 -17.05 -0.92 23.64
N LEU A 34 -16.50 0.30 23.57
CA LEU A 34 -15.81 0.94 24.69
C LEU A 34 -16.75 1.25 25.87
N ILE A 35 -17.97 1.72 25.62
CA ILE A 35 -19.00 1.90 26.64
C ILE A 35 -19.36 0.55 27.26
N GLY A 36 -19.36 -0.52 26.47
CA GLY A 36 -19.53 -1.89 26.95
C GLY A 36 -18.50 -2.32 28.01
N LEU A 37 -17.31 -1.69 28.07
CA LEU A 37 -16.35 -1.94 29.15
C LEU A 37 -16.78 -1.36 30.50
N MET A 38 -17.66 -0.36 30.51
CA MET A 38 -18.06 0.34 31.73
C MET A 38 -18.98 -0.48 32.64
N PHE A 39 -19.60 -1.54 32.11
CA PHE A 39 -20.50 -2.40 32.88
C PHE A 39 -19.94 -3.83 32.95
N GLU A 40 -19.94 -4.41 34.15
CA GLU A 40 -19.35 -5.74 34.41
C GLU A 40 -19.93 -6.85 33.52
N VAL A 41 -21.24 -6.80 33.26
CA VAL A 41 -21.95 -7.79 32.42
C VAL A 41 -21.50 -7.71 30.97
N THR A 42 -21.32 -6.51 30.41
CA THR A 42 -20.94 -6.31 29.01
C THR A 42 -19.44 -6.32 28.79
N ALA A 43 -18.63 -6.10 29.84
CA ALA A 43 -17.18 -6.03 29.77
C ALA A 43 -16.57 -7.33 29.23
N LYS A 44 -17.09 -8.50 29.65
CA LYS A 44 -16.64 -9.81 29.14
C LYS A 44 -16.76 -9.92 27.63
N THR A 45 -17.85 -9.40 27.07
CA THR A 45 -18.09 -9.38 25.62
C THR A 45 -17.21 -8.34 24.95
N ALA A 46 -17.05 -7.14 25.53
CA ALA A 46 -16.20 -6.10 24.97
C ALA A 46 -14.71 -6.53 24.90
N PHE A 47 -14.20 -7.26 25.90
CA PHE A 47 -12.84 -7.79 25.87
C PHE A 47 -12.57 -8.76 24.71
N LEU A 48 -13.59 -9.46 24.20
CA LEU A 48 -13.48 -10.31 23.00
C LEU A 48 -13.04 -9.49 21.77
N PHE A 49 -13.52 -8.26 21.66
CA PHE A 49 -13.22 -7.36 20.55
C PHE A 49 -11.86 -6.66 20.71
N ILE A 50 -11.47 -6.32 21.93
CA ILE A 50 -10.33 -5.42 22.17
C ILE A 50 -9.02 -6.17 22.36
N LEU A 51 -9.00 -7.24 23.15
CA LEU A 51 -7.76 -7.90 23.54
C LEU A 51 -7.42 -9.08 22.63
N PRO A 52 -6.13 -9.44 22.46
CA PRO A 52 -5.75 -10.73 21.90
C PRO A 52 -6.35 -11.88 22.72
N GLN A 53 -6.97 -12.83 22.03
CA GLN A 53 -7.70 -13.93 22.67
C GLN A 53 -6.77 -15.09 23.00
N TYR A 54 -7.26 -16.09 23.75
CA TYR A 54 -6.52 -17.34 23.99
C TYR A 54 -5.21 -17.16 24.78
N ASN A 55 -5.26 -16.42 25.89
CA ASN A 55 -4.13 -16.29 26.80
C ASN A 55 -3.93 -17.58 27.62
N ILE A 56 -2.66 -17.95 27.80
CA ILE A 56 -2.22 -19.08 28.62
C ILE A 56 -1.09 -18.58 29.51
N SER A 57 -1.22 -18.80 30.83
CA SER A 57 -0.14 -18.55 31.78
C SER A 57 0.82 -19.73 31.76
N MET A 58 2.07 -19.47 31.39
CA MET A 58 3.15 -20.45 31.43
C MET A 58 4.03 -20.15 32.64
N PRO A 59 4.26 -21.13 33.55
CA PRO A 59 5.19 -20.95 34.65
C PRO A 59 6.61 -20.81 34.08
N SER A 60 7.26 -19.67 34.32
CA SER A 60 8.69 -19.50 34.05
C SER A 60 9.45 -19.44 35.38
N SER A 61 10.75 -19.69 35.33
CA SER A 61 11.64 -19.83 36.51
C SER A 61 11.67 -18.61 37.43
N GLU A 62 11.24 -17.42 36.97
CA GLU A 62 11.26 -16.17 37.75
C GLU A 62 9.92 -15.43 37.79
N SER A 63 8.98 -15.72 36.87
CA SER A 63 7.64 -15.11 36.84
C SER A 63 6.64 -15.90 35.97
N GLU A 64 5.34 -15.79 36.22
CA GLU A 64 4.33 -16.26 35.26
C GLU A 64 4.38 -15.38 33.99
N THR A 65 4.67 -15.98 32.84
CA THR A 65 4.62 -15.28 31.55
C THR A 65 3.34 -15.63 30.82
N VAL A 66 2.60 -14.61 30.37
CA VAL A 66 1.36 -14.80 29.59
C VAL A 66 1.72 -14.90 28.11
N GLN A 67 1.37 -16.04 27.51
CA GLN A 67 1.51 -16.29 26.08
C GLN A 67 0.16 -16.53 25.43
N TYR A 68 0.10 -16.51 24.11
CA TYR A 68 -1.15 -16.60 23.35
C TYR A 68 -1.04 -17.61 22.21
N HIS A 69 -2.10 -18.34 21.92
CA HIS A 69 -2.19 -19.13 20.67
C HIS A 69 -3.19 -18.49 19.71
N TYR A 70 -3.15 -18.84 18.43
CA TYR A 70 -4.16 -18.34 17.48
C TYR A 70 -5.50 -19.07 17.65
N GLY A 71 -6.61 -18.44 17.25
CA GLY A 71 -7.88 -19.14 17.14
C GLY A 71 -9.01 -18.29 16.55
N LEU A 72 -10.19 -18.89 16.39
CA LEU A 72 -11.32 -18.27 15.68
C LEU A 72 -11.82 -16.97 16.32
N LYS A 73 -11.72 -16.82 17.65
CA LYS A 73 -12.11 -15.57 18.33
C LYS A 73 -11.27 -14.37 17.90
N ASP A 74 -10.07 -14.60 17.35
CA ASP A 74 -9.23 -13.53 16.79
C ASP A 74 -9.93 -12.81 15.62
N LEU A 75 -10.87 -13.46 14.91
CA LEU A 75 -11.65 -12.82 13.85
C LEU A 75 -12.50 -11.66 14.38
N VAL A 76 -13.04 -11.80 15.60
CA VAL A 76 -13.83 -10.75 16.25
C VAL A 76 -12.93 -9.57 16.64
N THR A 77 -11.73 -9.88 17.13
CA THR A 77 -10.70 -8.86 17.42
C THR A 77 -10.28 -8.14 16.15
N ILE A 78 -9.98 -8.88 15.06
CA ILE A 78 -9.64 -8.31 13.75
C ILE A 78 -10.77 -7.39 13.26
N LEU A 79 -12.03 -7.81 13.37
CA LEU A 79 -13.18 -7.00 12.98
C LEU A 79 -13.24 -5.66 13.73
N PHE A 80 -12.98 -5.67 15.04
CA PHE A 80 -12.90 -4.44 15.83
C PHE A 80 -11.79 -3.52 15.31
N TYR A 81 -10.58 -4.06 15.08
CA TYR A 81 -9.46 -3.28 14.56
C TYR A 81 -9.63 -2.82 13.10
N ILE A 82 -10.49 -3.46 12.30
CA ILE A 82 -10.88 -2.94 10.99
C ILE A 82 -11.57 -1.58 11.17
N PHE A 83 -12.51 -1.44 12.11
CA PHE A 83 -13.17 -0.15 12.38
C PHE A 83 -12.19 0.91 12.89
N ILE A 84 -11.29 0.53 13.79
CA ILE A 84 -10.22 1.43 14.24
C ILE A 84 -9.38 1.90 13.05
N THR A 85 -9.02 1.00 12.14
CA THR A 85 -8.21 1.35 10.98
C THR A 85 -8.97 2.26 10.00
N ILE A 86 -10.28 2.05 9.80
CA ILE A 86 -11.13 2.95 9.00
C ILE A 86 -11.09 4.39 9.58
N ILE A 87 -11.23 4.53 10.90
CA ILE A 87 -11.17 5.84 11.56
C ILE A 87 -9.78 6.46 11.38
N LEU A 88 -8.70 5.71 11.64
CA LEU A 88 -7.34 6.19 11.49
C LEU A 88 -7.03 6.62 10.05
N HIS A 89 -7.47 5.84 9.07
CA HIS A 89 -7.31 6.17 7.65
C HIS A 89 -8.01 7.48 7.30
N ALA A 90 -9.25 7.68 7.75
CA ALA A 90 -9.99 8.91 7.55
C ALA A 90 -9.31 10.13 8.22
N VAL A 91 -8.79 9.96 9.44
CA VAL A 91 -8.06 11.00 10.16
C VAL A 91 -6.77 11.38 9.40
N VAL A 92 -5.97 10.40 8.97
CA VAL A 92 -4.77 10.67 8.15
C VAL A 92 -5.14 11.37 6.85
N GLN A 93 -6.26 10.95 6.22
CA GLN A 93 -6.74 11.54 4.98
C GLN A 93 -7.07 13.02 5.15
N GLU A 94 -7.94 13.35 6.10
CA GLU A 94 -8.48 14.69 6.30
C GLU A 94 -7.44 15.66 6.89
N TYR A 95 -6.71 15.21 7.93
CA TYR A 95 -5.86 16.10 8.72
C TYR A 95 -4.45 16.24 8.18
N ILE A 96 -3.95 15.27 7.40
CA ILE A 96 -2.59 15.28 6.88
C ILE A 96 -2.62 15.39 5.35
N LEU A 97 -3.15 14.39 4.66
CA LEU A 97 -2.99 14.28 3.20
C LEU A 97 -3.72 15.38 2.44
N ASP A 98 -4.99 15.65 2.78
CA ASP A 98 -5.76 16.70 2.13
C ASP A 98 -5.20 18.09 2.42
N LYS A 99 -4.59 18.31 3.60
CA LYS A 99 -3.88 19.57 3.88
C LYS A 99 -2.64 19.76 3.01
N ILE A 100 -1.82 18.72 2.84
CA ILE A 100 -0.63 18.76 1.99
C ILE A 100 -1.03 18.91 0.51
N SER A 101 -1.99 18.10 0.06
CA SER A 101 -2.47 18.10 -1.32
C SER A 101 -3.04 19.45 -1.75
N ARG A 102 -3.78 20.13 -0.87
CA ARG A 102 -4.26 21.50 -1.11
C ARG A 102 -3.14 22.53 -1.31
N ARG A 103 -1.97 22.33 -0.68
CA ARG A 103 -0.79 23.20 -0.86
C ARG A 103 -0.03 22.92 -2.15
N LEU A 104 -0.04 21.67 -2.62
CA LEU A 104 0.71 21.24 -3.80
C LEU A 104 -0.03 21.47 -5.14
N HIS A 105 -1.29 21.92 -5.12
CA HIS A 105 -2.09 22.23 -6.31
C HIS A 105 -2.05 21.13 -7.40
N LEU A 106 -2.11 19.86 -6.99
CA LEU A 106 -1.99 18.72 -7.90
C LEU A 106 -3.23 18.56 -8.81
N SER A 107 -3.01 18.04 -10.02
CA SER A 107 -4.10 17.64 -10.92
C SER A 107 -4.95 16.52 -10.30
N LYS A 108 -6.23 16.37 -10.72
CA LYS A 108 -7.14 15.36 -10.18
C LYS A 108 -6.57 13.93 -10.20
N VAL A 109 -5.84 13.57 -11.26
CA VAL A 109 -5.21 12.25 -11.40
C VAL A 109 -3.99 12.11 -10.50
N LYS A 110 -3.12 13.14 -10.41
CA LYS A 110 -1.97 13.14 -9.50
C LYS A 110 -2.43 13.11 -8.04
N HIS A 111 -3.50 13.84 -7.70
CA HIS A 111 -4.10 13.90 -6.37
C HIS A 111 -4.54 12.52 -5.85
N SER A 112 -5.30 11.76 -6.64
CA SER A 112 -5.76 10.42 -6.23
C SER A 112 -4.57 9.48 -5.95
N LYS A 113 -3.55 9.51 -6.81
CA LYS A 113 -2.31 8.71 -6.62
C LYS A 113 -1.46 9.20 -5.46
N PHE A 114 -1.46 10.51 -5.19
CA PHE A 114 -0.78 11.10 -4.05
C PHE A 114 -1.42 10.61 -2.75
N ASN A 115 -2.75 10.65 -2.65
CA ASN A 115 -3.48 10.18 -1.47
C ASN A 115 -3.26 8.69 -1.21
N GLU A 116 -3.36 7.83 -2.24
CA GLU A 116 -3.07 6.39 -2.12
C GLU A 116 -1.66 6.16 -1.56
N SER A 117 -0.64 6.85 -2.09
CA SER A 117 0.73 6.72 -1.57
C SER A 117 0.92 7.34 -0.20
N GLY A 118 0.21 8.43 0.11
CA GLY A 118 0.26 9.09 1.39
C GLY A 118 -0.21 8.16 2.52
N GLN A 119 -1.33 7.48 2.29
CA GLN A 119 -1.86 6.49 3.23
C GLN A 119 -0.89 5.32 3.43
N LEU A 120 -0.32 4.81 2.33
CA LEU A 120 0.63 3.71 2.38
C LEU A 120 1.97 4.12 3.02
N VAL A 121 2.44 5.36 2.87
CA VAL A 121 3.62 5.86 3.62
C VAL A 121 3.32 5.88 5.11
N ALA A 122 2.17 6.44 5.52
CA ALA A 122 1.80 6.51 6.93
C ALA A 122 1.73 5.11 7.57
N PHE A 123 1.09 4.17 6.88
CA PHE A 123 0.99 2.78 7.33
C PHE A 123 2.33 2.05 7.33
N HIS A 124 3.09 2.07 6.23
CA HIS A 124 4.34 1.32 6.17
C HIS A 124 5.37 1.88 7.15
N LEU A 125 5.39 3.19 7.42
CA LEU A 125 6.25 3.77 8.44
C LEU A 125 5.88 3.29 9.85
N SER A 126 4.60 3.37 10.23
CA SER A 126 4.17 2.95 11.57
C SER A 126 4.37 1.45 11.77
N SER A 127 4.01 0.63 10.77
CA SER A 127 4.21 -0.82 10.79
C SER A 127 5.69 -1.21 10.77
N LEU A 128 6.55 -0.46 10.06
CA LEU A 128 8.00 -0.68 10.09
C LEU A 128 8.55 -0.48 11.50
N VAL A 129 8.27 0.66 12.12
CA VAL A 129 8.77 1.01 13.46
C VAL A 129 8.27 -0.01 14.48
N TRP A 130 6.99 -0.37 14.42
CA TRP A 130 6.42 -1.37 15.31
C TRP A 130 7.00 -2.76 15.09
N CYS A 131 7.10 -3.22 13.83
CA CYS A 131 7.68 -4.53 13.52
C CYS A 131 9.14 -4.63 13.99
N LEU A 132 9.93 -3.57 13.76
CA LEU A 132 11.31 -3.49 14.25
C LEU A 132 11.38 -3.58 15.77
N TYR A 133 10.51 -2.86 16.48
CA TYR A 133 10.41 -2.92 17.94
C TYR A 133 10.11 -4.35 18.43
N VAL A 134 9.13 -5.04 17.83
CA VAL A 134 8.78 -6.43 18.19
C VAL A 134 9.96 -7.37 17.93
N VAL A 135 10.56 -7.27 16.74
CA VAL A 135 11.67 -8.13 16.32
C VAL A 135 12.91 -7.96 17.20
N VAL A 136 13.21 -6.73 17.65
CA VAL A 136 14.31 -6.43 18.57
C VAL A 136 14.00 -6.93 19.98
N THR A 137 12.79 -6.65 20.49
CA THR A 137 12.37 -7.02 21.84
C THR A 137 12.35 -8.54 22.04
N GLU A 138 11.89 -9.27 21.04
CA GLU A 138 11.84 -10.74 21.07
C GLU A 138 13.17 -11.40 20.63
N GLY A 139 14.18 -10.60 20.26
CA GLY A 139 15.52 -11.09 19.94
C GLY A 139 15.64 -11.90 18.63
N TYR A 140 14.68 -11.81 17.71
CA TYR A 140 14.62 -12.64 16.49
C TYR A 140 15.74 -12.35 15.46
N LEU A 141 16.50 -11.27 15.63
CA LEU A 141 17.65 -10.94 14.76
C LEU A 141 18.97 -11.54 15.24
N THR A 142 19.06 -11.98 16.50
CA THR A 142 20.34 -12.36 17.11
C THR A 142 20.86 -13.70 16.60
N ASN A 143 19.96 -14.68 16.39
CA ASN A 143 20.29 -15.99 15.85
C ASN A 143 19.34 -16.33 14.68
N PRO A 144 19.82 -16.35 13.42
CA PRO A 144 18.98 -16.69 12.27
C PRO A 144 18.29 -18.05 12.36
N ARG A 145 18.87 -19.02 13.09
CA ARG A 145 18.26 -20.35 13.25
C ARG A 145 16.99 -20.33 14.08
N SER A 146 16.85 -19.36 14.99
CA SER A 146 15.66 -19.17 15.82
C SER A 146 14.36 -18.98 15.01
N LEU A 147 14.48 -18.64 13.72
CA LEU A 147 13.36 -18.47 12.80
C LEU A 147 12.65 -19.79 12.47
N TRP A 148 13.33 -20.93 12.63
CA TRP A 148 12.75 -22.27 12.38
C TRP A 148 13.04 -23.28 13.49
N GLU A 149 14.05 -23.07 14.33
CA GLU A 149 14.31 -23.91 15.51
C GLU A 149 13.09 -23.92 16.44
N ASN A 150 12.80 -25.09 17.01
CA ASN A 150 11.64 -25.33 17.89
C ASN A 150 10.28 -25.01 17.24
N TYR A 151 10.19 -25.04 15.91
CA TYR A 151 8.91 -25.05 15.20
C TYR A 151 8.10 -26.30 15.62
N PRO A 152 6.78 -26.21 15.85
CA PRO A 152 5.92 -25.04 15.66
C PRO A 152 5.97 -24.00 16.78
N HIS A 153 5.98 -22.72 16.41
CA HIS A 153 5.94 -21.59 17.36
C HIS A 153 4.49 -21.26 17.77
N VAL A 154 3.82 -22.22 18.42
CA VAL A 154 2.38 -22.13 18.78
C VAL A 154 2.11 -21.02 19.79
N TYR A 155 3.03 -20.82 20.73
CA TYR A 155 2.89 -19.81 21.78
C TYR A 155 3.55 -18.50 21.35
N LEU A 156 2.73 -17.45 21.31
CA LEU A 156 3.08 -16.13 20.84
C LEU A 156 3.11 -15.14 22.02
N PRO A 157 4.15 -14.32 22.13
CA PRO A 157 4.11 -13.13 22.97
C PRO A 157 2.96 -12.20 22.56
N PHE A 158 2.43 -11.42 23.51
CA PHE A 158 1.37 -10.44 23.26
C PHE A 158 1.68 -9.56 22.04
N GLN A 159 2.89 -8.99 21.99
CA GLN A 159 3.26 -8.03 20.95
C GLN A 159 3.27 -8.66 19.55
N VAL A 160 3.73 -9.90 19.43
CA VAL A 160 3.74 -10.66 18.17
C VAL A 160 2.31 -10.92 17.71
N LYS A 161 1.48 -11.49 18.58
CA LYS A 161 0.09 -11.79 18.24
C LYS A 161 -0.65 -10.51 17.85
N PHE A 162 -0.56 -9.49 18.70
CA PHE A 162 -1.26 -8.22 18.48
C PHE A 162 -0.83 -7.54 17.18
N PHE A 163 0.47 -7.56 16.86
CA PHE A 163 0.98 -7.08 15.57
C PHE A 163 0.27 -7.77 14.40
N TYR A 164 0.25 -9.11 14.37
CA TYR A 164 -0.40 -9.87 13.28
C TYR A 164 -1.90 -9.54 13.13
N LEU A 165 -2.64 -9.44 14.23
CA LEU A 165 -4.07 -9.09 14.20
C LEU A 165 -4.29 -7.69 13.61
N CYS A 166 -3.48 -6.71 14.01
CA CYS A 166 -3.56 -5.35 13.47
C CYS A 166 -3.13 -5.28 11.99
N GLN A 167 -2.11 -6.04 11.57
CA GLN A 167 -1.72 -6.08 10.16
C GLN A 167 -2.83 -6.69 9.30
N LEU A 168 -3.47 -7.78 9.75
CA LEU A 168 -4.62 -8.38 9.06
C LEU A 168 -5.80 -7.40 9.01
N ALA A 169 -6.11 -6.73 10.12
CA ALA A 169 -7.16 -5.72 10.17
C ALA A 169 -6.90 -4.58 9.17
N TYR A 170 -5.65 -4.12 9.04
CA TYR A 170 -5.30 -3.13 8.03
C TYR A 170 -5.54 -3.65 6.61
N TRP A 171 -5.02 -4.81 6.23
CA TRP A 171 -5.23 -5.25 4.85
C TRP A 171 -6.70 -5.60 4.54
N LEU A 172 -7.49 -5.97 5.55
CA LEU A 172 -8.94 -6.14 5.40
C LEU A 172 -9.70 -4.81 5.31
N HIS A 173 -9.30 -3.76 6.04
CA HIS A 173 -9.94 -2.43 5.93
C HIS A 173 -9.79 -1.85 4.52
N ALA A 174 -8.73 -2.20 3.80
CA ALA A 174 -8.49 -1.71 2.46
C ALA A 174 -9.61 -2.14 1.47
N LEU A 175 -10.32 -3.24 1.74
CA LEU A 175 -11.42 -3.73 0.89
C LEU A 175 -12.64 -2.79 0.86
N PRO A 176 -13.29 -2.45 2.00
CA PRO A 176 -14.35 -1.45 2.01
C PRO A 176 -13.84 -0.06 1.62
N GLU A 177 -12.56 0.25 1.85
CA GLU A 177 -11.97 1.53 1.44
C GLU A 177 -11.96 1.71 -0.08
N LEU A 178 -11.81 0.64 -0.87
CA LEU A 178 -11.96 0.70 -2.33
C LEU A 178 -13.33 1.28 -2.74
N TYR A 179 -14.36 0.93 -1.97
CA TYR A 179 -15.71 1.41 -2.18
C TYR A 179 -15.91 2.83 -1.67
N PHE A 180 -15.44 3.15 -0.46
CA PHE A 180 -15.55 4.49 0.13
C PHE A 180 -14.82 5.55 -0.71
N GLN A 181 -13.66 5.23 -1.27
CA GLN A 181 -12.90 6.15 -2.14
C GLN A 181 -13.43 6.24 -3.56
N LYS A 182 -14.44 5.42 -3.93
CA LYS A 182 -14.98 5.33 -5.30
C LYS A 182 -13.85 5.09 -6.32
N VAL A 183 -12.98 4.11 -6.03
CA VAL A 183 -11.86 3.74 -6.90
C VAL A 183 -12.37 3.38 -8.29
N ARG A 184 -11.66 3.81 -9.34
CA ARG A 184 -12.03 3.50 -10.73
C ARG A 184 -12.03 1.99 -10.95
N LYS A 185 -13.05 1.48 -11.66
CA LYS A 185 -13.20 0.04 -11.93
C LYS A 185 -11.97 -0.61 -12.56
N GLU A 186 -11.25 0.12 -13.39
CA GLU A 186 -9.99 -0.31 -14.02
C GLU A 186 -8.82 -0.52 -13.04
N GLU A 187 -8.86 0.11 -11.86
CA GLU A 187 -7.80 0.00 -10.85
C GLU A 187 -8.10 -1.06 -9.78
N ILE A 188 -9.37 -1.42 -9.59
CA ILE A 188 -9.82 -2.38 -8.56
C ILE A 188 -9.07 -3.72 -8.66
N PRO A 189 -8.93 -4.37 -9.84
CA PRO A 189 -8.24 -5.67 -9.91
C PRO A 189 -6.79 -5.60 -9.43
N ARG A 190 -6.08 -4.51 -9.76
CA ARG A 190 -4.69 -4.28 -9.34
C ARG A 190 -4.61 -4.11 -7.82
N GLN A 191 -5.51 -3.32 -7.23
CA GLN A 191 -5.50 -3.07 -5.79
C GLN A 191 -5.92 -4.34 -5.02
N LEU A 192 -6.93 -5.06 -5.49
CA LEU A 192 -7.37 -6.32 -4.89
C LEU A 192 -6.27 -7.37 -4.92
N GLN A 193 -5.55 -7.52 -6.04
CA GLN A 193 -4.41 -8.44 -6.12
C GLN A 193 -3.34 -8.12 -5.07
N TYR A 194 -3.02 -6.84 -4.89
CA TYR A 194 -2.06 -6.39 -3.88
C TYR A 194 -2.53 -6.67 -2.45
N ILE A 195 -3.80 -6.36 -2.14
CA ILE A 195 -4.43 -6.66 -0.84
C ILE A 195 -4.40 -8.16 -0.55
N CYS A 196 -4.81 -9.00 -1.52
CA CYS A 196 -4.81 -10.45 -1.38
C CYS A 196 -3.42 -11.01 -1.11
N LEU A 197 -2.37 -10.48 -1.77
CA LEU A 197 -1.00 -10.91 -1.52
C LEU A 197 -0.61 -10.71 -0.06
N TYR A 198 -0.90 -9.54 0.54
CA TYR A 198 -0.61 -9.33 1.96
C TYR A 198 -1.44 -10.24 2.86
N LEU A 199 -2.75 -10.32 2.63
CA LEU A 199 -3.62 -11.16 3.46
C LEU A 199 -3.15 -12.61 3.46
N VAL A 200 -2.84 -13.18 2.28
CA VAL A 200 -2.39 -14.56 2.15
C VAL A 200 -1.05 -14.78 2.86
N HIS A 201 -0.07 -13.88 2.72
CA HIS A 201 1.24 -14.06 3.35
C HIS A 201 1.19 -13.83 4.88
N ILE A 202 0.47 -12.81 5.34
CA ILE A 202 0.31 -12.51 6.78
C ILE A 202 -0.49 -13.62 7.46
N ALA A 203 -1.65 -14.00 6.90
CA ALA A 203 -2.48 -15.07 7.45
C ALA A 203 -1.77 -16.42 7.35
N GLY A 204 -1.08 -16.71 6.25
CA GLY A 204 -0.29 -17.93 6.09
C GLY A 204 0.80 -18.05 7.16
N ALA A 205 1.56 -16.98 7.42
CA ALA A 205 2.56 -16.98 8.47
C ALA A 205 1.95 -17.17 9.87
N TYR A 206 0.79 -16.54 10.13
CA TYR A 206 0.08 -16.64 11.40
C TYR A 206 -0.52 -18.03 11.65
N LEU A 207 -1.26 -18.57 10.68
CA LEU A 207 -2.00 -19.83 10.80
C LEU A 207 -1.09 -21.07 10.74
N LEU A 208 0.04 -20.99 10.04
CA LEU A 208 1.02 -22.09 9.95
C LEU A 208 2.08 -22.03 11.05
N ASN A 209 1.94 -21.15 12.06
CA ASN A 209 2.92 -20.95 13.13
C ASN A 209 4.34 -20.60 12.62
N LEU A 210 4.43 -19.88 11.50
CA LEU A 210 5.68 -19.37 10.92
C LEU A 210 5.91 -17.89 11.28
N THR A 211 5.43 -17.46 12.45
CA THR A 211 5.33 -16.06 12.85
C THR A 211 6.69 -15.37 12.95
N ARG A 212 7.72 -16.05 13.45
CA ARG A 212 9.08 -15.49 13.55
C ARG A 212 9.65 -15.15 12.18
N LEU A 213 9.61 -16.11 11.25
CA LEU A 213 10.02 -15.88 9.86
C LEU A 213 9.15 -14.80 9.20
N GLY A 214 7.84 -14.88 9.36
CA GLY A 214 6.90 -13.95 8.78
C GLY A 214 7.12 -12.50 9.21
N LEU A 215 7.47 -12.23 10.47
CA LEU A 215 7.82 -10.90 10.95
C LEU A 215 9.04 -10.32 10.21
N ILE A 216 10.11 -11.11 10.06
CA ILE A 216 11.31 -10.66 9.35
C ILE A 216 11.00 -10.39 7.87
N LEU A 217 10.23 -11.26 7.23
CA LEU A 217 9.82 -11.07 5.83
C LEU A 217 8.93 -9.84 5.66
N LEU A 218 8.01 -9.58 6.60
CA LEU A 218 7.17 -8.39 6.60
C LEU A 218 7.98 -7.12 6.83
N LEU A 219 8.95 -7.14 7.75
CA LEU A 219 9.85 -6.02 8.00
C LEU A 219 10.58 -5.63 6.72
N LEU A 220 11.22 -6.60 6.05
CA LEU A 220 11.91 -6.40 4.78
C LEU A 220 10.96 -5.84 3.71
N GLN A 221 9.76 -6.42 3.57
CA GLN A 221 8.75 -5.94 2.63
C GLN A 221 8.34 -4.48 2.92
N TYR A 222 8.07 -4.12 4.17
CA TYR A 222 7.62 -2.79 4.54
C TYR A 222 8.71 -1.73 4.40
N VAL A 223 9.99 -2.05 4.59
CA VAL A 223 11.10 -1.14 4.23
C VAL A 223 11.04 -0.76 2.75
N ALA A 224 10.93 -1.76 1.86
CA ALA A 224 10.94 -1.52 0.43
C ALA A 224 9.72 -0.71 -0.04
N GLU A 225 8.52 -1.00 0.49
CA GLU A 225 7.29 -0.30 0.12
C GLU A 225 7.22 1.12 0.70
N PHE A 226 7.72 1.32 1.93
CA PHE A 226 7.83 2.65 2.50
C PHE A 226 8.68 3.56 1.61
N LEU A 227 9.88 3.11 1.21
CA LEU A 227 10.75 3.87 0.33
C LEU A 227 10.12 4.08 -1.06
N PHE A 228 9.38 3.10 -1.59
CA PHE A 228 8.66 3.24 -2.85
C PHE A 228 7.64 4.37 -2.80
N HIS A 229 6.75 4.32 -1.82
CA HIS A 229 5.66 5.28 -1.70
C HIS A 229 6.19 6.66 -1.32
N MET A 230 7.25 6.73 -0.50
CA MET A 230 7.96 7.97 -0.22
C MET A 230 8.56 8.58 -1.51
N ALA A 231 9.26 7.78 -2.32
CA ALA A 231 9.77 8.23 -3.62
C ALA A 231 8.65 8.76 -4.53
N ARG A 232 7.50 8.09 -4.55
CA ARG A 232 6.31 8.52 -5.31
C ARG A 232 5.77 9.86 -4.84
N LEU A 233 5.68 10.09 -3.52
CA LEU A 233 5.20 11.35 -2.97
C LEU A 233 6.14 12.51 -3.32
N PHE A 234 7.46 12.32 -3.15
CA PHE A 234 8.44 13.34 -3.52
C PHE A 234 8.40 13.65 -5.01
N TYR A 235 8.26 12.64 -5.87
CA TYR A 235 8.12 12.85 -7.31
C TYR A 235 6.88 13.67 -7.70
N PHE A 236 5.78 13.53 -6.96
CA PHE A 236 4.59 14.35 -7.21
C PHE A 236 4.76 15.80 -6.73
N ALA A 237 5.63 16.05 -5.74
CA ALA A 237 5.93 17.39 -5.25
C ALA A 237 7.03 18.09 -6.08
N ASP A 238 8.05 17.35 -6.48
CA ASP A 238 9.20 17.80 -7.27
C ASP A 238 9.64 16.67 -8.23
N GLU A 239 9.48 16.93 -9.53
CA GLU A 239 9.76 15.95 -10.58
C GLU A 239 11.27 15.64 -10.73
N ASN A 240 12.16 16.43 -10.12
CA ASN A 240 13.61 16.29 -10.25
C ASN A 240 14.27 15.27 -9.30
N ASN A 241 13.48 14.55 -8.48
CA ASN A 241 14.02 13.71 -7.40
C ASN A 241 14.27 12.24 -7.81
N GLU A 242 15.02 12.02 -8.88
CA GLU A 242 15.36 10.68 -9.39
C GLU A 242 16.19 9.84 -8.40
N LYS A 243 16.97 10.50 -7.54
CA LYS A 243 17.85 9.86 -6.55
C LYS A 243 17.08 8.91 -5.63
N LEU A 244 15.88 9.31 -5.21
CA LEU A 244 15.07 8.53 -4.28
C LEU A 244 14.47 7.27 -4.94
N PHE A 245 14.11 7.36 -6.22
CA PHE A 245 13.71 6.17 -7.00
C PHE A 245 14.87 5.21 -7.23
N ASN A 246 16.08 5.71 -7.46
CA ASN A 246 17.26 4.86 -7.60
C ASN A 246 17.60 4.16 -6.27
N ALA A 247 17.54 4.89 -5.15
CA ALA A 247 17.71 4.30 -3.82
C ALA A 247 16.67 3.21 -3.55
N TRP A 248 15.39 3.49 -3.84
CA TRP A 248 14.34 2.48 -3.76
C TRP A 248 14.62 1.27 -4.64
N ALA A 249 15.06 1.45 -5.89
CA ALA A 249 15.33 0.35 -6.80
C ALA A 249 16.40 -0.62 -6.26
N VAL A 250 17.46 -0.08 -5.65
CA VAL A 250 18.50 -0.88 -4.97
C VAL A 250 17.88 -1.64 -3.79
N VAL A 251 17.19 -0.93 -2.89
CA VAL A 251 16.58 -1.56 -1.71
C VAL A 251 15.55 -2.62 -2.11
N PHE A 252 14.78 -2.38 -3.16
CA PHE A 252 13.81 -3.34 -3.69
C PHE A 252 14.48 -4.65 -4.09
N VAL A 253 15.54 -4.61 -4.90
CA VAL A 253 16.25 -5.81 -5.36
C VAL A 253 16.90 -6.54 -4.17
N VAL A 254 17.57 -5.80 -3.28
CA VAL A 254 18.17 -6.36 -2.07
C VAL A 254 17.12 -7.08 -1.21
N THR A 255 15.97 -6.43 -1.01
CA THR A 255 14.83 -7.00 -0.26
C THR A 255 14.37 -8.31 -0.88
N ARG A 256 14.19 -8.39 -2.20
CA ARG A 256 13.77 -9.62 -2.89
C ARG A 256 14.76 -10.76 -2.68
N LEU A 257 16.06 -10.47 -2.80
CA LEU A 257 17.12 -11.46 -2.60
C LEU A 257 17.07 -12.00 -1.18
N PHE A 258 17.07 -11.13 -0.17
CA PHE A 258 16.99 -11.57 1.23
C PHE A 258 15.70 -12.32 1.56
N THR A 259 14.54 -11.89 1.04
CA THR A 259 13.27 -12.61 1.21
C THR A 259 13.35 -14.03 0.65
N LEU A 260 13.87 -14.22 -0.56
CA LEU A 260 14.03 -15.54 -1.17
C LEU A 260 15.02 -16.40 -0.40
N THR A 261 16.19 -15.85 -0.07
CA THR A 261 17.22 -16.58 0.68
C THR A 261 16.70 -17.03 2.03
N LEU A 262 16.07 -16.15 2.82
CA LEU A 262 15.53 -16.49 4.13
C LEU A 262 14.40 -17.52 4.04
N ALA A 263 13.48 -17.38 3.07
CA ALA A 263 12.40 -18.35 2.89
C ALA A 263 12.94 -19.74 2.54
N VAL A 264 13.89 -19.84 1.60
CA VAL A 264 14.51 -21.11 1.21
C VAL A 264 15.34 -21.69 2.35
N LEU A 265 16.13 -20.88 3.06
CA LEU A 265 16.92 -21.34 4.20
C LEU A 265 16.03 -21.84 5.34
N ALA A 266 15.02 -21.08 5.74
CA ALA A 266 14.17 -21.45 6.87
C ALA A 266 13.23 -22.62 6.54
N ILE A 267 12.51 -22.54 5.42
CA ILE A 267 11.45 -23.51 5.08
C ILE A 267 12.02 -24.70 4.31
N GLY A 268 12.89 -24.43 3.33
CA GLY A 268 13.45 -25.45 2.44
C GLY A 268 14.53 -26.30 3.11
N PHE A 269 15.40 -25.70 3.93
CA PHE A 269 16.49 -26.40 4.59
C PHE A 269 16.31 -26.55 6.11
N GLY A 270 15.88 -25.49 6.80
CA GLY A 270 15.74 -25.47 8.26
C GLY A 270 14.70 -26.45 8.76
N LEU A 271 13.43 -26.21 8.42
CA LEU A 271 12.32 -27.10 8.77
C LEU A 271 12.48 -28.52 8.20
N ALA A 272 13.14 -28.64 7.04
CA ALA A 272 13.40 -29.94 6.40
C ALA A 272 14.38 -30.84 7.15
N ARG A 273 15.20 -30.27 8.03
CA ARG A 273 16.17 -31.01 8.85
C ARG A 273 15.64 -31.33 10.24
N MET A 274 14.46 -30.84 10.59
CA MET A 274 13.84 -31.16 11.86
C MET A 274 13.26 -32.57 11.84
N GLU A 275 13.24 -33.22 12.99
CA GLU A 275 12.73 -34.59 13.15
C GLU A 275 11.19 -34.65 13.07
N ASN A 276 10.52 -33.53 13.39
CA ASN A 276 9.06 -33.44 13.50
C ASN A 276 8.34 -33.21 12.15
N GLN A 277 8.69 -33.98 11.12
CA GLN A 277 8.09 -33.88 9.78
C GLN A 277 6.72 -34.55 9.66
N THR A 278 5.87 -34.37 10.67
CA THR A 278 4.54 -34.96 10.78
C THR A 278 3.44 -33.92 10.55
N PHE A 279 2.25 -34.39 10.17
CA PHE A 279 1.05 -33.56 10.09
C PHE A 279 0.26 -33.70 11.38
N GLU A 280 0.41 -32.74 12.30
CA GLU A 280 -0.30 -32.74 13.59
C GLU A 280 -0.94 -31.36 13.85
N PRO A 281 -2.08 -31.06 13.19
CA PRO A 281 -2.75 -29.75 13.31
C PRO A 281 -3.16 -29.39 14.73
N GLU A 282 -3.51 -30.39 15.56
CA GLU A 282 -3.88 -30.19 16.96
C GLU A 282 -2.74 -29.59 17.79
N LYS A 283 -1.49 -29.91 17.44
CA LYS A 283 -0.28 -29.33 18.03
C LYS A 283 0.26 -28.14 17.23
N GLY A 284 -0.46 -27.71 16.19
CA GLY A 284 -0.04 -26.64 15.29
C GLY A 284 1.15 -26.99 14.40
N ASN A 285 1.48 -28.28 14.23
CA ASN A 285 2.59 -28.72 13.39
C ASN A 285 2.12 -28.98 11.95
N PHE A 286 2.60 -28.15 11.03
CA PHE A 286 2.34 -28.28 9.59
C PHE A 286 3.62 -28.62 8.79
N ASN A 287 4.67 -29.13 9.43
CA ASN A 287 5.97 -29.39 8.82
C ASN A 287 5.99 -30.64 7.89
N THR A 288 5.09 -30.71 6.92
CA THR A 288 5.14 -31.74 5.88
C THR A 288 5.84 -31.22 4.63
N LEU A 289 6.31 -32.13 3.77
CA LEU A 289 6.88 -31.76 2.48
C LEU A 289 5.88 -30.93 1.65
N LEU A 290 4.60 -31.31 1.66
CA LEU A 290 3.55 -30.61 0.92
C LEU A 290 3.41 -29.15 1.35
N PHE A 291 3.23 -28.89 2.65
CA PHE A 291 3.07 -27.53 3.16
C PHE A 291 4.33 -26.69 2.91
N ARG A 292 5.53 -27.25 3.12
CA ARG A 292 6.80 -26.57 2.80
C ARG A 292 6.87 -26.17 1.32
N LEU A 293 6.58 -27.09 0.41
CA LEU A 293 6.59 -26.80 -1.03
C LEU A 293 5.51 -25.78 -1.42
N CYS A 294 4.31 -25.86 -0.85
CA CYS A 294 3.25 -24.87 -1.09
C CYS A 294 3.65 -23.47 -0.64
N VAL A 295 4.21 -23.33 0.57
CA VAL A 295 4.65 -22.02 1.08
C VAL A 295 5.83 -21.49 0.26
N LEU A 296 6.82 -22.33 -0.06
CA LEU A 296 7.94 -21.93 -0.91
C LEU A 296 7.48 -21.53 -2.31
N LEU A 297 6.56 -22.27 -2.93
CA LEU A 297 6.01 -21.94 -4.24
C LEU A 297 5.25 -20.61 -4.20
N LEU A 298 4.43 -20.39 -3.16
CA LEU A 298 3.71 -19.13 -2.97
C LEU A 298 4.68 -17.94 -2.86
N VAL A 299 5.74 -18.07 -2.04
CA VAL A 299 6.77 -17.04 -1.89
C VAL A 299 7.49 -16.84 -3.22
N CYS A 300 8.02 -17.90 -3.85
CA CYS A 300 8.75 -17.79 -5.10
C CYS A 300 7.90 -17.19 -6.23
N ALA A 301 6.63 -17.59 -6.35
CA ALA A 301 5.71 -17.03 -7.35
C ALA A 301 5.44 -15.55 -7.09
N SER A 302 5.22 -15.14 -5.83
CA SER A 302 5.01 -13.73 -5.48
C SER A 302 6.25 -12.89 -5.74
N GLN A 303 7.45 -13.38 -5.38
CA GLN A 303 8.73 -12.70 -5.66
C GLN A 303 9.00 -12.59 -7.16
N ALA A 304 8.80 -13.66 -7.92
CA ALA A 304 8.98 -13.68 -9.38
C ALA A 304 8.02 -12.70 -10.07
N TRP A 305 6.75 -12.67 -9.65
CA TRP A 305 5.77 -11.72 -10.18
C TRP A 305 6.18 -10.25 -9.89
N MET A 306 6.62 -9.96 -8.68
CA MET A 306 7.10 -8.61 -8.32
C MET A 306 8.35 -8.21 -9.11
N MET A 307 9.32 -9.13 -9.25
CA MET A 307 10.52 -8.90 -10.06
C MET A 307 10.21 -8.71 -11.54
N TRP A 308 9.30 -9.50 -12.09
CA TRP A 308 8.83 -9.34 -13.46
C TRP A 308 8.25 -7.94 -13.69
N ARG A 309 7.37 -7.48 -12.79
CA ARG A 309 6.79 -6.13 -12.88
C ARG A 309 7.84 -5.04 -12.75
N PHE A 310 8.81 -5.21 -11.85
CA PHE A 310 9.92 -4.28 -11.68
C PHE A 310 10.77 -4.20 -12.95
N ILE A 311 11.25 -5.34 -13.47
CA ILE A 311 12.07 -5.42 -14.69
C ILE A 311 11.32 -4.79 -15.86
N HIS A 312 10.05 -5.13 -16.05
CA HIS A 312 9.25 -4.54 -17.13
C HIS A 312 9.11 -3.01 -16.99
N SER A 313 8.95 -2.50 -15.78
CA SER A 313 8.95 -1.05 -15.51
C SER A 313 10.30 -0.40 -15.80
N GLN A 314 11.42 -1.03 -15.39
CA GLN A 314 12.75 -0.51 -15.65
C GLN A 314 13.11 -0.53 -17.13
N LEU A 315 12.78 -1.62 -17.84
CA LEU A 315 12.93 -1.72 -19.29
C LEU A 315 12.12 -0.65 -20.02
N ARG A 316 10.90 -0.35 -19.56
CA ARG A 316 10.10 0.74 -20.13
C ARG A 316 10.80 2.08 -19.94
N ARG A 317 11.20 2.43 -18.72
CA ARG A 317 11.93 3.69 -18.43
C ARG A 317 13.21 3.79 -19.24
N TRP A 318 13.96 2.70 -19.36
CA TRP A 318 15.20 2.67 -20.11
C TRP A 318 14.96 2.92 -21.61
N ARG A 319 13.94 2.29 -22.20
CA ARG A 319 13.53 2.56 -23.59
C ARG A 319 13.14 4.01 -23.81
N GLU A 320 12.37 4.59 -22.90
CA GLU A 320 11.96 6.00 -22.95
C GLU A 320 13.19 6.93 -22.91
N TYR A 321 14.12 6.70 -21.98
CA TYR A 321 15.37 7.44 -21.89
C TYR A 321 16.22 7.37 -23.18
N TRP A 322 16.39 6.18 -23.76
CA TRP A 322 17.13 6.03 -25.03
C TRP A 322 16.42 6.69 -26.21
N ASN A 323 15.09 6.65 -26.24
CA ASN A 323 14.29 7.34 -27.26
C ASN A 323 14.47 8.86 -27.17
N GLU A 324 14.45 9.42 -25.96
CA GLU A 324 14.71 10.85 -25.74
C GLU A 324 16.15 11.25 -26.13
N GLN A 325 17.15 10.45 -25.76
CA GLN A 325 18.53 10.69 -26.13
C GLN A 325 18.76 10.62 -27.64
N SER A 326 18.15 9.63 -28.31
CA SER A 326 18.24 9.51 -29.77
C SER A 326 17.48 10.63 -30.49
N ALA A 327 16.33 11.08 -29.97
CA ALA A 327 15.62 12.25 -30.48
C ALA A 327 16.45 13.53 -30.34
N LYS A 328 17.08 13.76 -29.18
CA LYS A 328 18.01 14.90 -28.95
C LYS A 328 19.16 14.89 -29.96
N LYS A 329 19.79 13.72 -30.18
CA LYS A 329 20.85 13.56 -31.19
C LYS A 329 20.36 13.86 -32.61
N ARG A 330 19.16 13.42 -33.00
CA ARG A 330 18.57 13.71 -34.32
C ARG A 330 18.30 15.20 -34.52
N VAL A 331 17.84 15.92 -33.49
CA VAL A 331 17.61 17.37 -33.55
C VAL A 331 18.92 18.15 -33.68
N MET A 332 20.01 17.71 -33.02
CA MET A 332 21.32 18.35 -33.14
C MET A 332 21.97 18.17 -34.52
N VAL A 333 21.63 17.09 -35.24
CA VAL A 333 22.20 16.75 -36.56
C VAL A 333 21.34 17.27 -37.73
N ALA A 334 20.11 17.71 -37.46
CA ALA A 334 19.23 18.27 -38.50
C ALA A 334 19.84 19.59 -39.07
N PRO A 335 20.05 19.70 -40.40
CA PRO A 335 20.55 20.94 -41.00
C PRO A 335 19.56 22.06 -40.75
N ARG A 336 20.02 23.21 -40.23
CA ARG A 336 19.23 24.44 -40.21
C ARG A 336 19.00 24.86 -41.67
N LEU A 337 17.83 24.53 -42.22
CA LEU A 337 17.37 25.11 -43.48
C LEU A 337 17.42 26.65 -43.32
N PRO A 338 18.11 27.38 -44.21
CA PRO A 338 18.16 28.83 -44.12
C PRO A 338 16.74 29.36 -44.32
N ALA A 339 16.28 30.18 -43.37
CA ALA A 339 15.02 30.89 -43.48
C ALA A 339 15.04 31.70 -44.79
N LYS A 340 14.16 31.36 -45.74
CA LYS A 340 13.93 32.20 -46.91
C LYS A 340 13.48 33.57 -46.41
N LEU A 341 14.36 34.54 -46.57
CA LEU A 341 14.15 35.94 -46.26
C LEU A 341 13.03 36.45 -47.17
N ILE A 342 11.83 36.66 -46.62
CA ILE A 342 10.76 37.37 -47.31
C ILE A 342 11.24 38.82 -47.47
N LYS A 343 11.63 39.17 -48.69
CA LYS A 343 12.05 40.52 -49.07
C LYS A 343 10.84 41.44 -48.94
N ARG A 344 10.83 42.25 -47.88
CA ARG A 344 9.87 43.33 -47.68
C ARG A 344 10.36 44.52 -48.52
N GLU A 345 9.72 44.77 -49.66
CA GLU A 345 10.00 45.99 -50.44
C GLU A 345 9.40 47.21 -49.75
N SER A 346 10.22 48.23 -49.59
CA SER A 346 9.92 49.51 -48.98
C SER A 346 9.50 50.54 -50.04
N GLY A 347 8.27 51.05 -49.90
CA GLY A 347 7.88 52.45 -50.12
C GLY A 347 8.22 53.14 -51.43
N TYR A 348 7.18 53.43 -52.22
CA TYR A 348 7.06 54.70 -52.94
C TYR A 348 5.64 55.25 -52.71
N HIS A 349 5.57 56.41 -52.08
CA HIS A 349 4.37 57.23 -51.97
C HIS A 349 4.25 58.08 -53.23
N GLU A 350 3.12 58.03 -53.93
CA GLU A 350 2.70 59.12 -54.79
C GLU A 350 1.16 59.23 -54.80
N ASN A 351 0.69 60.47 -54.70
CA ASN A 351 -0.72 60.84 -54.58
C ASN A 351 -1.46 60.67 -55.91
N GLY A 352 -2.73 60.24 -55.87
CA GLY A 352 -3.62 60.26 -57.03
C GLY A 352 -5.02 59.76 -56.71
N VAL A 353 -5.95 60.70 -56.57
CA VAL A 353 -7.41 60.49 -56.45
C VAL A 353 -7.95 59.77 -57.69
N LEU A 354 -8.83 58.77 -57.54
CA LEU A 354 -10.06 58.56 -58.33
C LEU A 354 -10.90 57.33 -57.86
N LYS A 355 -12.13 57.65 -57.40
CA LYS A 355 -13.43 56.96 -57.46
C LYS A 355 -13.59 55.44 -57.75
N ALA A 356 -14.41 54.85 -56.87
CA ALA A 356 -15.66 54.08 -57.11
C ALA A 356 -15.67 52.58 -57.50
N GLU A 357 -16.46 51.87 -56.68
CA GLU A 357 -17.36 50.72 -56.96
C GLU A 357 -16.90 49.25 -56.95
N ASN A 358 -17.64 48.51 -56.09
CA ASN A 358 -18.18 47.16 -56.23
C ASN A 358 -17.27 45.92 -56.13
N GLY A 359 -17.68 44.97 -55.27
CA GLY A 359 -17.26 43.57 -55.42
C GLY A 359 -17.18 42.71 -54.15
N MET A 360 -18.32 42.44 -53.53
CA MET A 360 -18.70 41.29 -52.67
C MET A 360 -17.62 40.32 -52.10
N SER A 361 -17.68 40.17 -50.77
CA SER A 361 -17.31 38.94 -50.05
C SER A 361 -18.29 37.79 -50.37
N PRO A 362 -17.88 36.51 -50.20
CA PRO A 362 -18.53 35.79 -49.12
C PRO A 362 -17.63 34.83 -48.32
N ARG A 363 -18.04 34.71 -47.05
CA ARG A 363 -17.58 33.85 -45.98
C ARG A 363 -18.29 32.48 -46.08
N THR A 364 -17.58 31.35 -45.94
CA THR A 364 -18.22 30.04 -45.72
C THR A 364 -17.70 29.34 -44.46
N LYS A 365 -18.66 29.04 -43.57
CA LYS A 365 -18.55 28.27 -42.33
C LYS A 365 -18.37 26.79 -42.66
N LYS A 366 -17.52 26.05 -41.92
CA LYS A 366 -17.50 24.58 -41.92
C LYS A 366 -18.41 24.03 -40.81
N LEU A 367 -19.34 23.18 -41.22
CA LEU A 367 -20.24 22.37 -40.40
C LEU A 367 -19.53 21.13 -39.81
N LYS A 368 -20.02 20.68 -38.65
CA LYS A 368 -19.83 19.34 -38.07
C LYS A 368 -20.83 18.34 -38.68
N ALA A 369 -20.45 17.07 -38.75
CA ALA A 369 -21.32 15.90 -38.94
C ALA A 369 -20.59 14.63 -38.44
N PRO A 370 -21.26 13.49 -38.34
CA PRO A 370 -22.34 13.15 -37.40
C PRO A 370 -21.83 12.47 -36.12
#